data_AF-A0A3N5NRS9-F1
#
_entry.id   AF-A0A3N5NRS9-F1
#
_cell.length_a   1.000
_cell.length_b   1.000
_cell.length_c   1.000
_cell.angle_alpha   90.00
_cell.angle_beta   90.00
_cell.angle_gamma   90.00
#
_symmetry.space_group_name_H-M   'P 1'
#
loop_
_entity.id
_entity.type
_entity.pdbx_description
1 polymer ?
#
loop_
_entity_poly.entity_id
_entity_poly.type
_entity_poly.pdbx_seq_one_letter_code
_entity_poly.pdbx_strand_id
1 'polypeptide(L)'
;MRMILSVAVMCILAVPVGVPERVEARESQDKTSGAHSNPRPPSHWWKTAKYIQELKLTPAQSAEIEQIVQNSVERLRVDKDDLDRAQSDFRAMMEQPDVPKRELLKAAERLEMARFSISKERTSMLVRIHSVLTPDQRRGLNAIAKREAERNQK
;
A
#
# COMPACT_ATOMS: atom_id res chain seq x y z
N MET A 1 8.14 -10.45 2.76
CA MET A 1 8.38 -9.37 1.77
C MET A 1 7.66 -8.11 2.22
N ARG A 2 8.39 -7.07 2.65
CA ARG A 2 7.84 -5.74 2.94
C ARG A 2 7.90 -4.93 1.65
N MET A 3 6.77 -4.72 0.97
CA MET A 3 6.69 -3.86 -0.21
C MET A 3 6.50 -2.41 0.26
N ILE A 4 7.61 -1.67 0.33
CA ILE A 4 7.60 -0.22 0.53
C ILE A 4 7.25 0.38 -0.84
N LEU A 5 6.01 0.85 -1.00
CA LEU A 5 5.64 1.74 -2.10
C LEU A 5 6.21 3.12 -1.77
N SER A 6 7.39 3.44 -2.30
CA SER A 6 7.85 4.83 -2.41
C SER A 6 7.93 5.14 -3.89
N VAL A 7 6.90 5.81 -4.42
CA VAL A 7 6.93 6.41 -5.76
C VAL A 7 7.31 7.87 -5.56
N ALA A 8 8.60 8.16 -5.55
CA ALA A 8 9.10 9.50 -5.78
C ALA A 8 9.45 9.60 -7.28
N VAL A 9 8.55 10.21 -8.05
CA VAL A 9 8.90 10.73 -9.37
C VAL A 9 9.77 11.95 -9.13
N MET A 10 11.08 11.82 -9.32
CA MET A 10 12.00 12.96 -9.31
C MET A 10 12.48 13.18 -10.74
N CYS A 11 11.76 14.03 -11.48
CA CYS A 11 12.25 14.63 -12.70
C CYS A 11 13.30 15.69 -12.34
N ILE A 12 14.58 15.38 -12.51
CA ILE A 12 15.65 16.37 -12.39
C ILE A 12 15.84 17.03 -13.76
N LEU A 13 15.40 18.29 -13.87
CA LEU A 13 15.83 19.20 -14.93
C LEU A 13 17.24 19.72 -14.60
N ALA A 14 18.03 19.90 -15.66
CA ALA A 14 19.43 20.30 -15.66
C ALA A 14 19.76 21.49 -14.74
N VAL A 15 20.83 21.34 -13.95
CA VAL A 15 21.52 22.43 -13.24
C VAL A 15 22.85 22.70 -13.96
N PRO A 16 23.23 23.96 -14.24
CA PRO A 16 24.48 24.27 -14.91
C PRO A 16 25.70 24.03 -14.00
N VAL A 17 26.79 23.62 -14.64
CA VAL A 17 28.13 23.37 -14.07
C VAL A 17 28.72 24.65 -13.48
N GLY A 18 29.17 24.62 -12.22
CA GLY A 18 30.01 25.68 -11.66
C GLY A 18 30.27 25.59 -10.15
N VAL A 19 31.53 25.25 -9.80
CA VAL A 19 32.25 25.41 -8.52
C VAL A 19 32.06 24.33 -7.43
N PRO A 20 33.15 23.63 -7.02
CA PRO A 20 33.12 22.70 -5.91
C PRO A 20 33.54 23.40 -4.60
N GLU A 21 32.62 23.49 -3.64
CA GLU A 21 32.98 23.84 -2.26
C GLU A 21 32.54 22.72 -1.31
N ARG A 22 33.53 22.27 -0.54
CA ARG A 22 33.50 21.14 0.38
C ARG A 22 32.46 21.41 1.49
N VAL A 23 31.27 20.87 1.33
CA VAL A 23 30.30 20.74 2.42
C VAL A 23 30.69 19.52 3.23
N GLU A 24 31.20 19.77 4.44
CA GLU A 24 31.48 18.78 5.46
C GLU A 24 30.29 17.83 5.65
N ALA A 25 30.62 16.57 5.87
CA ALA A 25 29.71 15.46 6.05
C ALA A 25 28.64 15.77 7.11
N ARG A 26 27.49 16.25 6.65
CA ARG A 26 26.25 16.22 7.41
C ARG A 26 25.84 14.77 7.45
N GLU A 27 26.17 14.11 8.56
CA GLU A 27 25.66 12.79 8.92
C GLU A 27 24.19 12.71 8.51
N SER A 28 23.91 11.92 7.49
CA SER A 28 22.56 11.56 7.08
C SER A 28 22.01 10.64 8.16
N GLN A 29 21.59 11.25 9.28
CA GLN A 29 20.47 10.75 10.06
C GLN A 29 19.23 10.83 9.15
N ASP A 30 19.14 9.92 8.17
CA ASP A 30 17.86 9.51 7.62
C ASP A 30 17.20 8.61 8.67
N LYS A 31 16.81 9.25 9.79
CA LYS A 31 15.79 8.71 10.68
C LYS A 31 14.52 8.71 9.88
N THR A 32 14.25 7.57 9.23
CA THR A 32 12.94 7.04 8.89
C THR A 32 11.85 8.09 9.01
N SER A 33 11.55 8.76 7.90
CA SER A 33 10.41 9.67 7.78
C SER A 33 9.22 9.11 8.56
N GLY A 34 8.94 9.72 9.72
CA GLY A 34 7.90 9.31 10.65
C GLY A 34 6.53 9.65 10.09
N ALA A 35 6.13 8.97 9.02
CA ALA A 35 4.73 8.88 8.65
C ALA A 35 3.99 8.38 9.90
N HIS A 36 3.01 9.15 10.37
CA HIS A 36 2.15 8.74 11.47
C HIS A 36 1.39 7.48 11.03
N SER A 37 2.03 6.32 11.24
CA SER A 37 1.44 5.03 10.92
C SER A 37 0.32 4.81 11.92
N ASN A 38 -0.91 5.05 11.48
CA ASN A 38 -2.06 4.77 12.31
C ASN A 38 -2.00 3.27 12.67
N PRO A 39 -2.05 2.90 13.97
CA PRO A 39 -1.89 1.51 14.39
C PRO A 39 -2.84 0.59 13.62
N ARG A 40 -2.27 -0.40 12.94
CA ARG A 40 -3.05 -1.38 12.16
C ARG A 40 -3.14 -2.68 12.94
N PRO A 41 -4.32 -3.33 12.98
CA PRO A 41 -4.40 -4.68 13.53
C PRO A 41 -3.51 -5.65 12.75
N PRO A 42 -3.06 -6.76 13.38
CA PRO A 42 -2.25 -7.77 12.74
C PRO A 42 -3.01 -8.44 11.58
N SER A 43 -2.29 -9.19 10.75
CA SER A 43 -2.94 -10.02 9.73
C SER A 43 -3.89 -11.03 10.39
N HIS A 44 -5.03 -11.31 9.74
CA HIS A 44 -6.00 -12.31 10.20
C HIS A 44 -6.53 -12.09 11.63
N TRP A 45 -6.56 -10.85 12.12
CA TRP A 45 -7.03 -10.52 13.48
C TRP A 45 -8.44 -11.05 13.78
N TRP A 46 -9.33 -11.16 12.78
CA TRP A 46 -10.70 -11.69 12.92
C TRP A 46 -10.76 -13.19 13.28
N LYS A 47 -9.63 -13.90 13.20
CA LYS A 47 -9.47 -15.29 13.63
C LYS A 47 -8.78 -15.43 14.99
N THR A 48 -8.23 -14.34 15.53
CA THR A 48 -7.48 -14.38 16.79
C THR A 48 -8.43 -14.33 17.98
N ALA A 49 -8.30 -15.27 18.92
CA ALA A 49 -9.17 -15.41 20.09
C ALA A 49 -9.38 -14.09 20.85
N LYS A 50 -8.30 -13.32 21.06
CA LYS A 50 -8.34 -11.99 21.68
C LYS A 50 -9.35 -11.05 21.00
N TYR A 51 -9.26 -10.89 19.68
CA TYR A 51 -10.13 -9.98 18.94
C TYR A 51 -11.56 -10.50 18.89
N ILE A 52 -11.74 -11.82 18.74
CA ILE A 52 -13.07 -12.44 18.78
C ILE A 52 -13.76 -12.15 20.12
N GLN A 53 -13.05 -12.32 21.24
CA GLN A 53 -13.58 -12.08 22.57
C GLN A 53 -13.83 -10.59 22.85
N GLU A 54 -12.84 -9.73 22.64
CA GLU A 54 -12.94 -8.30 22.97
C GLU A 54 -13.96 -7.56 22.08
N LEU A 55 -14.08 -7.95 20.81
CA LEU A 55 -15.04 -7.36 19.87
C LEU A 55 -16.37 -8.10 19.80
N LYS A 56 -16.48 -9.24 20.50
CA LYS A 56 -17.65 -10.13 20.44
C LYS A 56 -18.03 -10.46 18.99
N LEU A 57 -17.03 -10.80 18.17
CA LEU A 57 -17.28 -11.17 16.77
C LEU A 57 -18.14 -12.42 16.74
N THR A 58 -19.20 -12.39 15.93
CA THR A 58 -19.96 -13.61 15.69
C THR A 58 -19.19 -14.53 14.73
N PRO A 59 -19.42 -15.85 14.77
CA PRO A 59 -18.85 -16.76 13.78
C PRO A 59 -19.16 -16.34 12.34
N ALA A 60 -20.36 -15.80 12.11
CA ALA A 60 -20.77 -15.28 10.81
C ALA A 60 -19.92 -14.07 10.37
N GLN A 61 -19.68 -13.09 11.26
CA GLN A 61 -18.82 -11.94 10.94
C GLN A 61 -17.39 -12.35 10.62
N SER A 62 -16.80 -13.27 11.41
CA SER A 62 -15.45 -13.77 11.14
C SER A 62 -15.37 -14.53 9.81
N ALA A 63 -16.39 -15.32 9.46
CA ALA A 63 -16.46 -16.03 8.19
C ALA A 63 -16.62 -15.06 7.00
N GLU A 64 -17.45 -14.03 7.14
CA GLU A 64 -17.66 -13.03 6.09
C GLU A 64 -16.39 -12.19 5.84
N ILE A 65 -15.69 -11.77 6.89
CA ILE A 65 -14.40 -11.08 6.77
C ILE A 65 -13.38 -11.98 6.06
N GLU A 66 -13.33 -13.26 6.42
CA GLU A 66 -12.45 -14.22 5.73
C GLU A 66 -12.77 -14.30 4.23
N GLN A 67 -14.05 -14.45 3.88
CA GLN A 67 -14.46 -14.53 2.48
C GLN A 67 -14.12 -13.26 1.70
N ILE A 68 -14.33 -12.07 2.29
CA ILE A 68 -13.93 -10.80 1.68
C ILE A 68 -12.43 -10.78 1.40
N VAL A 69 -11.61 -11.19 2.37
CA VAL A 69 -10.15 -11.20 2.23
C VAL A 69 -9.71 -12.19 1.15
N GLN A 70 -10.24 -13.41 1.13
CA GLN A 70 -9.87 -14.41 0.13
C GLN A 70 -10.23 -13.96 -1.29
N ASN A 71 -11.44 -13.43 -1.48
CA ASN A 71 -11.88 -12.90 -2.78
C ASN A 71 -10.99 -11.73 -3.25
N SER A 72 -10.64 -10.82 -2.34
CA SER A 72 -9.76 -9.70 -2.67
C SER A 72 -8.32 -10.13 -2.91
N VAL A 73 -7.81 -11.17 -2.24
CA VAL A 73 -6.46 -11.71 -2.51
C VAL A 73 -6.38 -12.29 -3.92
N GLU A 74 -7.40 -13.04 -4.35
CA GLU A 74 -7.44 -13.56 -5.72
C GLU A 74 -7.45 -12.42 -6.75
N ARG A 75 -8.26 -11.39 -6.52
CA ARG A 75 -8.30 -10.22 -7.40
C ARG A 75 -6.96 -9.46 -7.42
N LEU A 76 -6.35 -9.25 -6.26
CA LEU A 76 -5.06 -8.57 -6.14
C LEU A 76 -3.93 -9.34 -6.86
N ARG A 77 -4.03 -10.67 -6.95
CA ARG A 77 -3.10 -11.47 -7.73
C ARG A 77 -3.20 -11.14 -9.22
N VAL A 78 -4.42 -11.10 -9.76
CA VAL A 78 -4.67 -10.71 -11.16
C VAL A 78 -4.21 -9.28 -11.42
N ASP A 79 -4.58 -8.33 -10.56
CA ASP A 79 -4.18 -6.92 -10.70
C ASP A 79 -2.65 -6.74 -10.62
N LYS A 80 -1.95 -7.61 -9.87
CA LYS A 80 -0.48 -7.63 -9.80
C LYS A 80 0.14 -8.12 -11.10
N ASP A 81 -0.41 -9.17 -11.70
CA ASP A 81 0.05 -9.67 -13.00
C ASP A 81 -0.17 -8.60 -14.09
N ASP A 82 -1.29 -7.86 -14.04
CA ASP A 82 -1.57 -6.73 -14.92
C ASP A 82 -0.54 -5.59 -14.75
N LEU A 83 -0.20 -5.25 -13.50
CA LEU A 83 0.82 -4.24 -13.22
C LEU A 83 2.19 -4.67 -13.75
N ASP A 84 2.58 -5.93 -13.56
CA ASP A 84 3.86 -6.43 -14.03
C ASP A 84 3.98 -6.36 -15.55
N ARG A 85 2.90 -6.75 -16.27
CA ARG A 85 2.83 -6.59 -17.72
C ARG A 85 2.94 -5.14 -18.14
N ALA A 86 2.11 -4.25 -17.59
CA ALA A 86 2.12 -2.83 -17.96
C ALA A 86 3.46 -2.16 -17.66
N GLN A 87 4.13 -2.55 -16.57
CA GLN A 87 5.46 -2.06 -16.22
C GLN A 87 6.55 -2.57 -17.18
N SER A 88 6.47 -3.84 -17.58
CA SER A 88 7.38 -4.43 -18.57
C SER A 88 7.22 -3.76 -19.93
N ASP A 89 5.98 -3.60 -20.39
CA ASP A 89 5.65 -2.97 -21.68
C ASP A 89 6.13 -1.51 -21.73
N PHE A 90 5.83 -0.73 -20.69
CA PHE A 90 6.26 0.66 -20.61
C PHE A 90 7.79 0.79 -20.63
N ARG A 91 8.49 -0.09 -19.89
CA ARG A 91 9.97 -0.12 -19.89
C ARG A 91 10.51 -0.45 -21.29
N ALA A 92 9.97 -1.47 -21.95
CA ALA A 92 10.41 -1.85 -23.29
C ALA A 92 10.21 -0.71 -24.31
N MET A 93 9.09 0.02 -24.23
CA MET A 93 8.86 1.20 -25.09
C MET A 93 9.83 2.35 -24.81
N MET A 94 10.24 2.56 -23.56
CA MET A 94 11.23 3.59 -23.22
C MET A 94 12.64 3.26 -23.76
N GLU A 95 12.95 1.99 -23.97
CA GLU A 95 14.25 1.51 -24.48
C GLU A 95 14.31 1.51 -26.03
N GLN A 96 13.16 1.55 -26.70
CA GLN A 96 13.07 1.58 -28.15
C GLN A 96 13.38 2.98 -28.71
N PRO A 97 14.22 3.08 -29.76
CA PRO A 97 14.39 4.34 -30.46
C PRO A 97 13.09 4.72 -31.19
N ASP A 98 12.82 6.03 -31.28
CA ASP A 98 11.77 6.62 -32.12
C ASP A 98 10.32 6.21 -31.80
N VAL A 99 10.02 5.74 -30.58
CA VAL A 99 8.64 5.51 -30.15
C VAL A 99 7.85 6.83 -30.14
N PRO A 100 6.70 6.92 -30.84
CA PRO A 100 5.91 8.15 -30.86
C PRO A 100 5.47 8.56 -29.45
N LYS A 101 5.67 9.83 -29.08
CA LYS A 101 5.30 10.38 -27.76
C LYS A 101 3.88 10.01 -27.32
N ARG A 102 2.91 10.04 -28.26
CA ARG A 102 1.52 9.67 -27.99
C ARG A 102 1.38 8.22 -27.51
N GLU A 103 2.14 7.30 -28.08
CA GLU A 103 2.11 5.89 -27.71
C GLU A 103 2.74 5.65 -26.34
N LEU A 104 3.84 6.35 -26.06
CA LEU A 104 4.48 6.32 -24.75
C LEU A 104 3.55 6.84 -23.65
N LEU A 105 2.85 7.95 -23.88
CA LEU A 105 1.85 8.48 -22.94
C LEU A 105 0.69 7.50 -22.71
N LYS A 106 0.21 6.84 -23.78
CA LYS A 106 -0.81 5.79 -23.65
C LYS A 106 -0.32 4.58 -22.85
N ALA A 107 0.96 4.23 -22.95
CA ALA A 107 1.56 3.17 -22.12
C ALA A 107 1.70 3.59 -20.66
N ALA A 108 2.07 4.85 -20.39
CA ALA A 108 2.09 5.41 -19.05
C ALA A 108 0.69 5.38 -18.40
N GLU A 109 -0.36 5.77 -19.15
CA GLU A 109 -1.74 5.69 -18.67
C GLU A 109 -2.14 4.26 -18.26
N ARG A 110 -1.76 3.25 -19.06
CA ARG A 110 -2.03 1.84 -18.71
C ARG A 110 -1.30 1.41 -17.44
N LEU A 111 -0.04 1.80 -17.28
CA LEU A 111 0.75 1.54 -16.08
C LEU A 111 0.09 2.15 -14.85
N GLU A 112 -0.31 3.42 -14.92
CA GLU A 112 -0.95 4.11 -13.80
C GLU A 112 -2.35 3.55 -13.50
N MET A 113 -3.11 3.15 -14.51
CA MET A 113 -4.38 2.45 -14.31
C MET A 113 -4.19 1.10 -13.59
N ALA A 114 -3.14 0.34 -13.91
CA ALA A 114 -2.83 -0.91 -13.21
C ALA A 114 -2.43 -0.67 -11.74
N ARG A 115 -1.63 0.36 -11.46
CA ARG A 115 -1.30 0.79 -10.07
C ARG A 115 -2.56 1.19 -9.30
N PHE A 116 -3.46 1.91 -9.96
CA PHE A 116 -4.73 2.32 -9.38
C PHE A 116 -5.62 1.11 -9.03
N SER A 117 -5.72 0.10 -9.91
CA SER A 117 -6.52 -1.11 -9.66
C SER A 117 -6.15 -1.81 -8.35
N ILE A 118 -4.86 -2.02 -8.09
CA ILE A 118 -4.38 -2.62 -6.83
C ILE A 118 -4.81 -1.77 -5.61
N SER A 119 -4.61 -0.45 -5.70
CA SER A 119 -4.95 0.48 -4.61
C SER A 119 -6.45 0.50 -4.35
N LYS A 120 -7.24 0.48 -5.41
CA LYS A 120 -8.71 0.42 -5.37
C LYS A 120 -9.19 -0.89 -4.76
N GLU A 121 -8.69 -2.05 -5.18
CA GLU A 121 -9.11 -3.34 -4.66
C GLU A 121 -8.78 -3.46 -3.16
N ARG A 122 -7.57 -3.05 -2.76
CA ARG A 122 -7.19 -3.01 -1.34
C ARG A 122 -8.10 -2.11 -0.50
N THR A 123 -8.44 -0.93 -1.03
CA THR A 123 -9.33 0.02 -0.33
C THR A 123 -10.76 -0.53 -0.25
N SER A 124 -11.26 -1.12 -1.34
CA SER A 124 -12.56 -1.76 -1.43
C SER A 124 -12.69 -2.90 -0.42
N MET A 125 -11.68 -3.78 -0.32
CA MET A 125 -11.61 -4.83 0.70
C MET A 125 -11.77 -4.27 2.11
N LEU A 126 -11.05 -3.19 2.43
CA LEU A 126 -11.11 -2.56 3.76
C LEU A 126 -12.47 -1.92 4.05
N VAL A 127 -13.08 -1.27 3.06
CA VAL A 127 -14.43 -0.71 3.17
C VAL A 127 -15.46 -1.81 3.44
N ARG A 128 -15.36 -2.94 2.72
CA ARG A 128 -16.24 -4.11 2.92
C ARG A 128 -16.06 -4.73 4.31
N ILE A 129 -14.81 -4.90 4.78
CA ILE A 129 -14.55 -5.38 6.15
C ILE A 129 -15.15 -4.41 7.18
N HIS A 130 -14.98 -3.10 6.96
CA HIS A 130 -15.53 -2.07 7.84
C HIS A 130 -17.07 -2.10 7.89
N SER A 131 -17.77 -2.50 6.81
CA SER A 131 -19.24 -2.64 6.82
C SER A 131 -19.75 -3.90 7.54
N VAL A 132 -18.94 -4.94 7.69
CA VAL A 132 -19.32 -6.14 8.48
C VAL A 132 -19.39 -5.83 9.98
N LEU A 133 -18.62 -4.84 10.44
CA LEU A 133 -18.49 -4.49 11.84
C LEU A 133 -19.53 -3.46 12.28
N THR A 134 -20.08 -3.66 13.48
CA THR A 134 -20.89 -2.63 14.14
C THR A 134 -20.06 -1.39 14.45
N PRO A 135 -20.68 -0.21 14.66
CA PRO A 135 -19.95 0.99 15.09
C PRO A 135 -19.13 0.77 16.38
N ASP A 136 -19.65 0.01 17.34
CA ASP A 136 -18.93 -0.34 18.58
C ASP A 136 -17.72 -1.23 18.31
N GLN A 137 -17.87 -2.25 17.46
CA GLN A 137 -16.76 -3.12 17.07
C GLN A 137 -15.64 -2.34 16.37
N ARG A 138 -15.99 -1.36 15.53
CA ARG A 138 -15.02 -0.48 14.87
C ARG A 138 -14.24 0.38 15.86
N ARG A 139 -14.93 0.98 16.84
CA ARG A 139 -14.29 1.71 17.94
C ARG A 139 -13.37 0.78 18.76
N GLY A 140 -13.86 -0.41 19.09
CA GLY A 140 -13.09 -1.42 19.82
C GLY A 140 -11.82 -1.85 19.07
N LEU A 141 -11.91 -2.09 17.77
CA LEU A 141 -10.77 -2.49 16.94
C LEU A 141 -9.67 -1.42 16.93
N ASN A 142 -10.05 -0.15 16.78
CA ASN A 142 -9.12 0.98 16.85
C ASN A 142 -8.46 1.09 18.24
N ALA A 143 -9.23 0.87 19.31
CA ALA A 143 -8.71 0.91 20.67
C ALA A 143 -7.71 -0.24 20.93
N ILE A 144 -7.99 -1.45 20.45
CA ILE A 144 -7.05 -2.59 20.53
C ILE A 144 -5.77 -2.24 19.78
N ALA A 145 -5.87 -1.76 18.53
CA ALA A 145 -4.71 -1.44 17.71
C ALA A 145 -3.83 -0.36 18.36
N LYS A 146 -4.44 0.70 18.93
CA LYS A 146 -3.72 1.73 19.68
C LYS A 146 -2.94 1.15 20.87
N ARG A 147 -3.59 0.30 21.69
CA ARG A 147 -2.94 -0.38 22.83
C ARG A 147 -1.78 -1.27 22.39
N GLU A 148 -1.88 -1.96 21.25
CA GLU A 148 -0.78 -2.78 20.73
C GLU A 148 0.41 -1.93 20.27
N ALA A 149 0.16 -0.82 19.57
CA ALA A 149 1.23 0.06 19.14
C ALA A 149 1.99 0.67 20.32
N GLU A 150 1.27 1.08 21.37
CA GLU A 150 1.87 1.59 22.61
C GLU A 150 2.70 0.52 23.35
N ARG A 151 2.26 -0.75 23.32
CA ARG A 151 3.04 -1.86 23.88
C ARG A 151 4.34 -2.11 23.13
N ASN A 152 4.30 -2.10 21.80
CA ASN A 152 5.46 -2.40 20.95
C ASN A 152 6.51 -1.28 20.93
N GLN A 153 6.23 -0.13 21.52
CA GLN A 153 7.14 1.01 21.67
C GLN A 153 7.95 0.98 22.98
N LYS A 154 7.61 0.08 23.91
CA LYS A 154 8.32 -0.14 25.18
C LYS A 154 9.24 -1.35 25.08
#